data_AF-A0A930TGP0-F1
#
_entry.id   AF-A0A930TGP0-F1
#
_cell.length_a   1.000
_cell.length_b   1.000
_cell.length_c   1.000
_cell.angle_alpha   90.00
_cell.angle_beta   90.00
_cell.angle_gamma   90.00
#
_symmetry.space_group_name_H-M   'P 1'
#
loop_
_entity.id
_entity.type
_entity.pdbx_description
1 polymer ?
#
loop_
_entity_poly.entity_id
_entity_poly.type
_entity_poly.pdbx_seq_one_letter_code
_entity_poly.pdbx_strand_id
1 'polypeptide(L)'
;MDRNRLRAYMGLIRELLRCQSGEELALLQANLELVDTNLIELLERVATRATQRGAFGTANFLFDLAQQLKEMLMPVESQSQEEEVSSIYIQVIEEILNCPSGAETEILRGHQDIIDTRFILTLQQLAAMFTDIGEKKAAEFLQKIAVPLTQAISNTHTNLNSDVNLAPNQYIDFLGDVLRLTASSNADIKAVYPLLEANIDKLNINFAQVLDNWATSTLSAVKQEIGLSIATDIANFSNLIQDFPSGEPAYNIEIAIAGYEVALRAYRRDQFPQKWASIQNYLGKLYFKRILGEKATNLEVAIECHRVALEIYEREHFPKQWATTLRYIANVYQNRIYGNKDDNLKIASEYFRIAFQVSPHDEQ
;
A
#
# COMPACT_ATOMS: atom_id res chain seq x y z
N MET A 1 -21.34 -0.98 -0.73
CA MET A 1 -21.53 -2.45 -0.68
C MET A 1 -22.48 -2.86 -1.81
N ASP A 2 -22.03 -3.78 -2.67
CA ASP A 2 -22.84 -4.33 -3.76
C ASP A 2 -24.06 -5.11 -3.21
N ARG A 3 -25.24 -4.93 -3.83
CA ARG A 3 -26.48 -5.64 -3.46
C ARG A 3 -26.35 -7.15 -3.60
N ASN A 4 -25.55 -7.62 -4.55
CA ASN A 4 -25.32 -9.06 -4.74
C ASN A 4 -24.46 -9.63 -3.61
N ARG A 5 -23.39 -8.92 -3.22
CA ARG A 5 -22.51 -9.31 -2.11
C ARG A 5 -23.21 -9.27 -0.75
N LEU A 6 -24.05 -8.26 -0.50
CA LEU A 6 -24.90 -8.21 0.70
C LEU A 6 -25.88 -9.40 0.76
N ARG A 7 -26.45 -9.81 -0.38
CA ARG A 7 -27.32 -10.98 -0.43
C ARG A 7 -26.56 -12.26 -0.13
N ALA A 8 -25.33 -12.40 -0.63
CA ALA A 8 -24.46 -13.54 -0.37
C ALA A 8 -24.09 -13.63 1.12
N TYR A 9 -23.64 -12.53 1.74
CA TYR A 9 -23.36 -12.52 3.18
C TYR A 9 -24.60 -12.84 4.01
N MET A 10 -25.76 -12.27 3.68
CA MET A 10 -27.01 -12.60 4.39
C MET A 10 -27.45 -14.06 4.16
N GLY A 11 -27.03 -14.69 3.07
CA GLY A 11 -27.18 -16.12 2.82
C GLY A 11 -26.30 -16.92 3.80
N LEU A 12 -25.00 -16.65 3.79
CA LEU A 12 -24.02 -17.31 4.65
C LEU A 12 -24.36 -17.16 6.14
N ILE A 13 -24.73 -15.96 6.60
CA ILE A 13 -25.14 -15.72 7.99
C ILE A 13 -26.35 -16.59 8.38
N ARG A 14 -27.31 -16.80 7.47
CA ARG A 14 -28.46 -17.67 7.76
C ARG A 14 -28.08 -19.13 7.82
N GLU A 15 -27.13 -19.56 7.02
CA GLU A 15 -26.61 -20.93 7.06
C GLU A 15 -25.83 -21.18 8.34
N LEU A 16 -24.95 -20.25 8.72
CA LEU A 16 -24.22 -20.29 9.99
C LEU A 16 -25.15 -20.34 11.20
N LEU A 17 -26.25 -19.58 11.19
CA LEU A 17 -27.25 -19.60 12.26
C LEU A 17 -28.10 -20.88 12.31
N ARG A 18 -28.04 -21.73 11.29
CA ARG A 18 -28.84 -22.96 11.16
C ARG A 18 -28.00 -24.24 11.18
N CYS A 19 -26.69 -24.12 11.03
CA CYS A 19 -25.78 -25.25 10.99
C CYS A 19 -25.65 -25.93 12.36
N GLN A 20 -25.18 -27.18 12.36
CA GLN A 20 -24.91 -27.87 13.60
C GLN A 20 -23.62 -27.33 14.22
N SER A 21 -23.54 -27.37 15.55
CA SER A 21 -22.33 -26.95 16.25
C SER A 21 -21.12 -27.78 15.79
N GLY A 22 -20.07 -27.11 15.32
CA GLY A 22 -18.88 -27.69 14.73
C GLY A 22 -18.82 -27.63 13.20
N GLU A 23 -19.91 -27.26 12.51
CA GLU A 23 -19.97 -27.12 11.05
C GLU A 23 -19.67 -25.69 10.57
N GLU A 24 -19.58 -24.71 11.48
CA GLU A 24 -19.40 -23.30 11.18
C GLU A 24 -18.12 -23.06 10.37
N LEU A 25 -17.03 -23.70 10.78
CA LEU A 25 -15.74 -23.58 10.12
C LEU A 25 -15.78 -24.15 8.69
N ALA A 26 -16.44 -25.29 8.49
CA ALA A 26 -16.58 -25.89 7.17
C ALA A 26 -17.44 -25.02 6.24
N LEU A 27 -18.48 -24.37 6.76
CA LEU A 27 -19.29 -23.41 6.02
C LEU A 27 -18.52 -22.13 5.66
N LEU A 28 -17.74 -21.59 6.59
CA LEU A 28 -16.85 -20.48 6.33
C LEU A 28 -15.78 -20.84 5.29
N GLN A 29 -15.22 -22.05 5.36
CA GLN A 29 -14.25 -22.57 4.38
C GLN A 29 -14.85 -22.76 2.98
N ALA A 30 -16.11 -23.20 2.91
CA ALA A 30 -16.83 -23.35 1.65
C ALA A 30 -17.23 -22.01 1.01
N ASN A 31 -17.15 -20.91 1.75
CA ASN A 31 -17.52 -19.56 1.32
C ASN A 31 -16.40 -18.55 1.61
N LEU A 32 -15.13 -18.95 1.44
CA LEU A 32 -13.97 -18.10 1.78
C LEU A 32 -13.96 -16.78 1.02
N GLU A 33 -14.51 -16.71 -0.19
CA GLU A 33 -14.62 -15.46 -0.95
C GLU A 33 -15.50 -14.39 -0.27
N LEU A 34 -16.32 -14.83 0.69
CA LEU A 34 -17.17 -13.97 1.50
C LEU A 34 -16.54 -13.58 2.84
N VAL A 35 -15.45 -14.24 3.27
CA VAL A 35 -14.81 -14.01 4.56
C VAL A 35 -13.85 -12.83 4.47
N ASP A 36 -14.39 -11.63 4.71
CA ASP A 36 -13.65 -10.36 4.70
C ASP A 36 -14.14 -9.42 5.82
N THR A 37 -13.54 -8.23 5.92
CA THR A 37 -13.89 -7.22 6.93
C THR A 37 -15.35 -6.73 6.81
N ASN A 38 -15.94 -6.75 5.61
CA ASN A 38 -17.34 -6.35 5.42
C ASN A 38 -18.32 -7.41 5.94
N LEU A 39 -17.96 -8.70 5.87
CA LEU A 39 -18.72 -9.77 6.52
C LEU A 39 -18.67 -9.61 8.04
N ILE A 40 -17.50 -9.31 8.62
CA ILE A 40 -17.35 -9.05 10.06
C ILE A 40 -18.25 -7.90 10.51
N GLU A 41 -18.18 -6.75 9.84
CA GLU A 41 -19.05 -5.61 10.16
C GLU A 41 -20.54 -5.98 10.08
N LEU A 42 -20.92 -6.82 9.11
CA LEU A 42 -22.30 -7.25 8.97
C LEU A 42 -22.72 -8.23 10.07
N LEU A 43 -21.85 -9.15 10.48
CA LEU A 43 -22.07 -10.05 11.62
C LEU A 43 -22.32 -9.24 12.90
N GLU A 44 -21.48 -8.25 13.20
CA GLU A 44 -21.62 -7.37 14.37
C GLU A 44 -22.93 -6.56 14.33
N ARG A 45 -23.33 -6.06 13.16
CA ARG A 45 -24.60 -5.34 12.98
C ARG A 45 -25.81 -6.26 13.18
N VAL A 46 -25.75 -7.50 12.70
CA VAL A 46 -26.82 -8.49 12.90
C VAL A 46 -26.88 -8.93 14.36
N ALA A 47 -25.72 -9.15 15.00
CA ALA A 47 -25.61 -9.46 16.42
C ALA A 47 -26.21 -8.35 17.30
N THR A 48 -25.87 -7.08 17.02
CA THR A 48 -26.43 -5.92 17.72
C THR A 48 -27.96 -5.85 17.62
N ARG A 49 -28.52 -6.12 16.43
CA ARG A 49 -29.98 -6.19 16.23
C ARG A 49 -30.61 -7.38 16.95
N ALA A 50 -29.90 -8.50 17.06
CA ALA A 50 -30.36 -9.66 17.82
C ALA A 50 -30.41 -9.35 19.33
N THR A 51 -29.41 -8.65 19.88
CA THR A 51 -29.40 -8.15 21.27
C THR A 51 -30.60 -7.24 21.54
N GLN A 52 -30.87 -6.28 20.66
CA GLN A 52 -32.02 -5.37 20.78
C GLN A 52 -33.38 -6.09 20.75
N ARG A 53 -33.43 -7.30 20.16
CA ARG A 53 -34.64 -8.15 20.09
C ARG A 53 -34.68 -9.22 21.18
N GLY A 54 -33.73 -9.23 22.12
CA GLY A 54 -33.64 -10.21 23.21
C GLY A 54 -33.12 -11.59 22.80
N ALA A 55 -32.58 -11.74 21.59
CA ALA A 55 -32.01 -12.99 21.09
C ALA A 55 -30.52 -13.10 21.46
N PHE A 56 -30.22 -13.14 22.76
CA PHE A 56 -28.85 -13.04 23.28
C PHE A 56 -27.93 -14.19 22.86
N GLY A 57 -28.44 -15.43 22.76
CA GLY A 57 -27.63 -16.56 22.30
C GLY A 57 -27.16 -16.41 20.85
N THR A 58 -28.04 -15.92 19.98
CA THR A 58 -27.71 -15.57 18.59
C THR A 58 -26.73 -14.41 18.51
N ALA A 59 -26.92 -13.39 19.36
CA ALA A 59 -26.02 -12.25 19.40
C ALA A 59 -24.61 -12.66 19.82
N ASN A 60 -24.47 -13.42 20.92
CA ASN A 60 -23.17 -13.87 21.42
C ASN A 60 -22.45 -14.73 20.39
N PHE A 61 -23.14 -15.71 19.80
CA PHE A 61 -22.56 -16.53 18.74
C PHE A 61 -22.01 -15.70 17.57
N LEU A 62 -22.78 -14.72 17.09
CA LEU A 62 -22.36 -13.87 15.97
C LEU A 62 -21.21 -12.92 16.34
N PHE A 63 -21.18 -12.41 17.58
CA PHE A 63 -20.06 -11.61 18.08
C PHE A 63 -18.78 -12.45 18.23
N ASP A 64 -18.88 -13.64 18.83
CA ASP A 64 -17.75 -14.55 19.00
C ASP A 64 -17.18 -14.98 17.63
N LEU A 65 -18.07 -15.27 16.68
CA LEU A 65 -17.67 -15.59 15.31
C LEU A 65 -17.02 -14.40 14.60
N ALA A 66 -17.55 -13.18 14.78
CA ALA A 66 -16.95 -11.97 14.23
C ALA A 66 -15.55 -11.73 14.80
N GLN A 67 -15.34 -11.95 16.11
CA GLN A 67 -14.03 -11.84 16.75
C GLN A 67 -13.06 -12.90 16.23
N GLN A 68 -13.46 -14.17 16.14
CA GLN A 68 -12.62 -15.23 15.58
C GLN A 68 -12.20 -14.94 14.13
N LEU A 69 -13.14 -14.44 13.32
CA LEU A 69 -12.85 -14.03 11.94
C LEU A 69 -11.91 -12.82 11.90
N LYS A 70 -12.03 -11.90 12.86
CA LYS A 70 -11.15 -10.73 12.98
C LYS A 70 -9.73 -11.13 13.34
N GLU A 71 -9.57 -12.05 14.30
CA GLU A 71 -8.29 -12.64 14.68
C GLU A 71 -7.65 -13.43 13.53
N MET A 72 -8.48 -14.10 12.72
CA MET A 72 -8.04 -14.84 11.53
C MET A 72 -7.59 -13.91 10.39
N LEU A 73 -8.29 -12.80 10.17
CA LEU A 73 -7.99 -11.85 9.10
C LEU A 73 -6.91 -10.82 9.49
N MET A 74 -6.73 -10.57 10.79
CA MET A 74 -5.72 -9.67 11.35
C MET A 74 -5.22 -10.24 12.70
N PRO A 75 -4.06 -10.91 12.75
CA PRO A 75 -3.57 -11.52 13.99
C PRO A 75 -3.41 -10.49 15.11
N VAL A 76 -3.71 -10.89 16.35
CA VAL A 76 -3.72 -10.06 17.56
C VAL A 76 -2.42 -9.26 17.76
N GLU A 77 -1.26 -9.81 17.37
CA GLU A 77 0.04 -9.12 17.46
C GLU A 77 0.22 -7.98 16.44
N SER A 78 -0.46 -8.08 15.28
CA SER A 78 -0.46 -7.02 14.27
C SER A 78 -1.35 -5.85 14.70
N GLN A 79 -2.46 -6.15 15.40
CA GLN A 79 -3.30 -5.13 16.03
C GLN A 79 -2.58 -4.48 17.21
N SER A 80 -1.92 -5.26 18.07
CA SER A 80 -1.22 -4.70 19.24
C SER A 80 -0.02 -3.84 18.85
N GLN A 81 0.75 -4.21 17.81
CA GLN A 81 1.89 -3.40 17.37
C GLN A 81 1.46 -2.17 16.55
N GLU A 82 0.42 -2.26 15.72
CA GLU A 82 -0.13 -1.07 15.07
C GLU A 82 -0.81 -0.13 16.05
N GLU A 83 -1.51 -0.65 17.07
CA GLU A 83 -2.08 0.14 18.16
C GLU A 83 -0.98 0.71 19.06
N GLU A 84 0.12 0.00 19.32
CA GLU A 84 1.24 0.49 20.14
C GLU A 84 2.02 1.59 19.41
N VAL A 85 2.34 1.41 18.12
CA VAL A 85 3.01 2.44 17.31
C VAL A 85 2.10 3.64 17.09
N SER A 86 0.81 3.40 16.81
CA SER A 86 -0.17 4.49 16.68
C SER A 86 -0.40 5.18 18.03
N SER A 87 -0.39 4.45 19.16
CA SER A 87 -0.45 5.01 20.52
C SER A 87 0.79 5.86 20.83
N ILE A 88 1.98 5.44 20.40
CA ILE A 88 3.22 6.22 20.58
C ILE A 88 3.15 7.52 19.77
N TYR A 89 2.65 7.49 18.53
CA TYR A 89 2.43 8.70 17.75
C TYR A 89 1.46 9.66 18.44
N ILE A 90 0.32 9.14 18.91
CA ILE A 90 -0.68 9.95 19.63
C ILE A 90 -0.08 10.56 20.90
N GLN A 91 0.68 9.80 21.68
CA GLN A 91 1.33 10.30 22.90
C GLN A 91 2.28 11.47 22.61
N VAL A 92 3.14 11.35 21.60
CA VAL A 92 4.06 12.42 21.23
C VAL A 92 3.32 13.64 20.67
N ILE A 93 2.24 13.43 19.92
CA ILE A 93 1.40 14.53 19.41
C ILE A 93 0.67 15.24 20.57
N GLU A 94 0.18 14.51 21.56
CA GLU A 94 -0.43 15.07 22.77
C GLU A 94 0.60 15.85 23.60
N GLU A 95 1.82 15.35 23.72
CA GLU A 95 2.91 16.06 24.40
C GLU A 95 3.23 17.39 23.70
N ILE A 96 3.30 17.37 22.36
CA ILE A 96 3.51 18.56 21.52
C ILE A 96 2.35 19.56 21.66
N LEU A 97 1.10 19.10 21.72
CA LEU A 97 -0.07 19.97 21.87
C LEU A 97 -0.13 20.64 23.24
N ASN A 98 0.42 20.01 24.27
CA ASN A 98 0.38 20.48 25.65
C ASN A 98 1.68 21.14 26.12
N CYS A 99 2.72 21.20 25.28
CA CYS A 99 4.00 21.75 25.70
C CYS A 99 4.00 23.29 25.76
N PRO A 100 4.89 23.91 26.54
CA PRO A 100 5.12 25.35 26.49
C PRO A 100 5.54 25.80 25.09
N SER A 101 5.06 26.97 24.65
CA SER A 101 5.40 27.54 23.34
C SER A 101 6.92 27.58 23.15
N GLY A 102 7.41 26.95 22.08
CA GLY A 102 8.84 26.87 21.73
C GLY A 102 9.54 25.58 22.17
N ALA A 103 8.88 24.71 22.95
CA ALA A 103 9.42 23.42 23.37
C ALA A 103 9.19 22.29 22.34
N GLU A 104 8.35 22.52 21.32
CA GLU A 104 7.93 21.53 20.34
C GLU A 104 9.13 20.94 19.58
N THR A 105 10.11 21.79 19.27
CA THR A 105 11.29 21.41 18.50
C THR A 105 12.21 20.46 19.28
N GLU A 106 12.27 20.60 20.60
CA GLU A 106 13.08 19.72 21.45
C GLU A 106 12.39 18.37 21.64
N ILE A 107 11.07 18.37 21.83
CA ILE A 107 10.26 17.14 21.91
C ILE A 107 10.40 16.35 20.60
N LEU A 108 10.22 17.00 19.46
CA LEU A 108 10.42 16.37 18.15
C LEU A 108 11.85 15.84 17.96
N ARG A 109 12.87 16.53 18.49
CA ARG A 109 14.25 16.05 18.43
C ARG A 109 14.46 14.80 19.29
N GLY A 110 13.80 14.73 20.45
CA GLY A 110 13.83 13.57 21.35
C GLY A 110 13.18 12.32 20.77
N HIS A 111 12.31 12.48 19.77
CA HIS A 111 11.54 11.41 19.12
C HIS A 111 11.87 11.23 17.63
N GLN A 112 13.08 11.59 17.18
CA GLN A 112 13.45 11.50 15.76
C GLN A 112 13.37 10.10 15.16
N ASP A 113 13.51 9.07 15.99
CA ASP A 113 13.50 7.65 15.63
C ASP A 113 12.12 7.15 15.16
N ILE A 114 11.04 7.81 15.59
CA ILE A 114 9.66 7.44 15.24
C ILE A 114 9.00 8.43 14.28
N ILE A 115 9.67 9.53 13.93
CA ILE A 115 9.16 10.52 12.98
C ILE A 115 9.38 9.99 11.56
N ASP A 116 8.36 9.30 11.06
CA ASP A 116 8.30 8.73 9.72
C ASP A 116 7.09 9.27 8.92
N THR A 117 6.87 8.74 7.72
CA THR A 117 5.73 9.12 6.88
C THR A 117 4.38 8.85 7.56
N ARG A 118 4.26 7.81 8.38
CA ARG A 118 3.02 7.44 9.09
C ARG A 118 2.73 8.39 10.24
N PHE A 119 3.75 8.84 10.97
CA PHE A 119 3.64 9.90 11.97
C PHE A 119 3.14 11.21 11.35
N ILE A 120 3.67 11.61 10.19
CA ILE A 120 3.23 12.82 9.46
C ILE A 120 1.78 12.69 8.99
N LEU A 121 1.38 11.54 8.45
CA LEU A 121 0.00 11.28 8.05
C LEU A 121 -0.95 11.37 9.26
N THR A 122 -0.53 10.88 10.42
CA THR A 122 -1.29 10.97 11.68
C THR A 122 -1.48 12.42 12.11
N LEU A 123 -0.43 13.26 12.05
CA LEU A 123 -0.52 14.71 12.31
C LEU A 123 -1.53 15.40 11.38
N GLN A 124 -1.52 15.06 10.10
CA GLN A 124 -2.43 15.64 9.10
C GLN A 124 -3.89 15.22 9.32
N GLN A 125 -4.12 13.95 9.69
CA GLN A 125 -5.45 13.43 10.01
C GLN A 125 -6.04 14.09 11.26
N LEU A 126 -5.23 14.24 12.33
CA LEU A 126 -5.67 14.94 13.54
C LEU A 126 -5.92 16.43 13.28
N ALA A 127 -5.12 17.07 12.43
CA ALA A 127 -5.38 18.46 12.03
C ALA A 127 -6.70 18.61 11.26
N ALA A 128 -7.02 17.67 10.37
CA ALA A 128 -8.31 17.64 9.67
C ALA A 128 -9.47 17.43 10.67
N MET A 129 -9.33 16.49 11.60
CA MET A 129 -10.33 16.26 12.65
C MET A 129 -10.55 17.49 13.54
N PHE A 130 -9.48 18.17 13.98
CA PHE A 130 -9.60 19.41 14.76
C PHE A 130 -10.28 20.53 13.97
N THR A 131 -10.08 20.57 12.64
CA THR A 131 -10.79 21.50 11.76
C THR A 131 -12.30 21.21 11.76
N ASP A 132 -12.68 19.94 11.65
CA ASP A 132 -14.07 19.49 11.59
C ASP A 132 -14.84 19.74 12.90
N ILE A 133 -14.17 19.61 14.05
CA ILE A 133 -14.79 19.90 15.37
C ILE A 133 -14.65 21.37 15.80
N GLY A 134 -14.08 22.24 14.97
CA GLY A 134 -14.00 23.69 15.20
C GLY A 134 -12.79 24.18 16.00
N GLU A 135 -11.85 23.29 16.35
CA GLU A 135 -10.60 23.58 17.07
C GLU A 135 -9.51 24.11 16.13
N LYS A 136 -9.77 25.25 15.49
CA LYS A 136 -8.92 25.82 14.43
C LYS A 136 -7.47 26.07 14.85
N LYS A 137 -7.24 26.49 16.09
CA LYS A 137 -5.88 26.77 16.59
C LYS A 137 -5.02 25.50 16.69
N ALA A 138 -5.60 24.40 17.16
CA ALA A 138 -4.92 23.11 17.24
C ALA A 138 -4.66 22.55 15.83
N ALA A 139 -5.63 22.67 14.93
CA ALA A 139 -5.48 22.26 13.54
C ALA A 139 -4.34 23.01 12.82
N GLU A 140 -4.32 24.34 12.91
CA GLU A 140 -3.27 25.18 12.31
C GLU A 140 -1.89 24.87 12.90
N PHE A 141 -1.83 24.60 14.21
CA PHE A 141 -0.60 24.25 14.90
C PHE A 141 -0.03 22.90 14.44
N LEU A 142 -0.86 21.86 14.35
CA LEU A 142 -0.44 20.55 13.83
C LEU A 142 0.02 20.64 12.37
N GLN A 143 -0.66 21.43 11.52
CA GLN A 143 -0.23 21.67 10.14
C GLN A 143 1.13 22.38 10.07
N LYS A 144 1.36 23.37 10.95
CA LYS A 144 2.63 24.11 11.06
C LYS A 144 3.81 23.19 11.43
N ILE A 145 3.54 22.06 12.09
CA ILE A 145 4.55 21.04 12.43
C ILE A 145 4.71 20.02 11.29
N ALA A 146 3.61 19.55 10.71
CA ALA A 146 3.62 18.53 9.66
C ALA A 146 4.36 18.98 8.38
N VAL A 147 4.22 20.26 7.98
CA VAL A 147 4.82 20.78 6.75
C VAL A 147 6.36 20.78 6.80
N PRO A 148 7.02 21.34 7.84
CA PRO A 148 8.47 21.24 7.98
C PRO A 148 8.99 19.81 8.13
N LEU A 149 8.26 18.91 8.81
CA LEU A 149 8.66 17.50 8.93
C LEU A 149 8.59 16.78 7.57
N THR A 150 7.57 17.07 6.77
CA THR A 150 7.46 16.57 5.39
C THR A 150 8.67 17.03 4.55
N GLN A 151 9.05 18.30 4.69
CA GLN A 151 10.25 18.85 4.05
C GLN A 151 11.54 18.27 4.63
N ALA A 152 11.61 18.00 5.94
CA ALA A 152 12.80 17.46 6.60
C ALA A 152 13.05 16.00 6.22
N ILE A 153 12.01 15.17 6.12
CA ILE A 153 12.12 13.80 5.57
C ILE A 153 12.51 13.85 4.09
N SER A 154 11.90 14.76 3.33
CA SER A 154 12.33 15.01 1.95
C SER A 154 13.80 15.44 1.90
N ASN A 155 14.28 16.22 2.90
CA ASN A 155 15.63 16.74 2.95
C ASN A 155 16.67 15.76 3.53
N THR A 156 16.30 14.81 4.39
CA THR A 156 17.19 13.70 4.77
C THR A 156 17.42 12.77 3.59
N HIS A 157 16.44 12.64 2.69
CA HIS A 157 16.66 12.09 1.35
C HIS A 157 17.52 13.00 0.45
N THR A 158 17.48 14.33 0.63
CA THR A 158 18.41 15.25 -0.05
C THR A 158 19.84 15.27 0.51
N ASN A 159 20.14 14.74 1.69
CA ASN A 159 21.54 14.70 2.18
C ASN A 159 22.38 13.59 1.53
N LEU A 160 21.80 12.84 0.59
CA LEU A 160 22.51 12.06 -0.44
C LEU A 160 22.87 12.92 -1.68
N ASN A 161 22.50 14.21 -1.73
CA ASN A 161 22.63 15.11 -2.90
C ASN A 161 23.99 15.81 -3.05
N SER A 162 25.12 15.19 -2.70
CA SER A 162 26.40 15.90 -2.89
C SER A 162 26.90 15.97 -4.33
N ASP A 163 26.39 15.18 -5.30
CA ASP A 163 27.21 14.95 -6.51
C ASP A 163 26.67 15.36 -7.89
N VAL A 164 25.47 15.95 -8.07
CA VAL A 164 25.14 16.47 -9.43
C VAL A 164 24.23 17.72 -9.45
N ASN A 165 24.83 18.87 -9.81
CA ASN A 165 24.15 20.16 -9.99
C ASN A 165 23.68 20.35 -11.45
N LEU A 166 22.74 19.52 -11.91
CA LEU A 166 22.12 19.66 -13.25
C LEU A 166 20.97 20.67 -13.20
N ALA A 167 20.75 21.41 -14.30
CA ALA A 167 19.66 22.37 -14.38
C ALA A 167 18.30 21.64 -14.53
N PRO A 168 17.20 22.12 -13.88
CA PRO A 168 15.89 21.42 -13.91
C PRO A 168 15.33 21.14 -15.31
N ASN A 169 15.63 22.00 -16.29
CA ASN A 169 15.23 21.80 -17.69
C ASN A 169 15.87 20.57 -18.34
N GLN A 170 17.11 20.22 -17.97
CA GLN A 170 17.81 19.06 -18.52
C GLN A 170 17.14 17.73 -18.10
N TYR A 171 16.58 17.67 -16.89
CA TYR A 171 15.80 16.51 -16.45
C TYR A 171 14.45 16.42 -17.16
N ILE A 172 13.78 17.56 -17.40
CA ILE A 172 12.49 17.60 -18.10
C ILE A 172 12.65 17.21 -19.58
N ASP A 173 13.70 17.70 -20.24
CA ASP A 173 13.99 17.35 -21.64
C ASP A 173 14.26 15.84 -21.75
N PHE A 174 15.11 15.30 -20.87
CA PHE A 174 15.40 13.87 -20.79
C PHE A 174 14.14 13.03 -20.48
N LEU A 175 13.31 13.47 -19.53
CA LEU A 175 12.02 12.83 -19.23
C LEU A 175 11.12 12.78 -20.47
N GLY A 176 11.04 13.88 -21.21
CA GLY A 176 10.28 13.95 -22.45
C GLY A 176 10.81 12.97 -23.51
N ASP A 177 12.12 12.90 -23.69
CA ASP A 177 12.76 12.00 -24.65
C ASP A 177 12.54 10.53 -24.30
N VAL A 178 12.72 10.15 -23.04
CA VAL A 178 12.58 8.76 -22.61
C VAL A 178 11.12 8.29 -22.70
N LEU A 179 10.15 9.12 -22.31
CA LEU A 179 8.73 8.76 -22.41
C LEU A 179 8.28 8.66 -23.87
N ARG A 180 8.68 9.60 -24.73
CA ARG A 180 8.41 9.53 -26.18
C ARG A 180 9.01 8.28 -26.81
N LEU A 181 10.27 7.97 -26.49
CA LEU A 181 10.94 6.80 -27.02
C LEU A 181 10.29 5.51 -26.53
N THR A 182 9.97 5.43 -25.24
CA THR A 182 9.25 4.29 -24.65
C THR A 182 7.91 4.07 -25.36
N ALA A 183 7.13 5.13 -25.58
CA ALA A 183 5.86 5.04 -26.30
C ALA A 183 6.04 4.58 -27.76
N SER A 184 6.94 5.23 -28.51
CA SER A 184 7.14 4.95 -29.95
C SER A 184 7.76 3.58 -30.25
N SER A 185 8.54 3.04 -29.31
CA SER A 185 9.20 1.73 -29.43
C SER A 185 8.40 0.60 -28.81
N ASN A 186 7.23 0.89 -28.22
CA ASN A 186 6.45 -0.06 -27.42
C ASN A 186 7.31 -0.71 -26.31
N ALA A 187 8.05 0.13 -25.59
CA ALA A 187 8.93 -0.24 -24.48
C ALA A 187 10.00 -1.28 -24.85
N ASP A 188 10.60 -1.18 -26.05
CA ASP A 188 11.71 -2.05 -26.44
C ASP A 188 13.00 -1.66 -25.71
N ILE A 189 13.56 -2.60 -24.93
CA ILE A 189 14.83 -2.44 -24.23
C ILE A 189 15.97 -2.04 -25.18
N LYS A 190 15.98 -2.55 -26.42
CA LYS A 190 17.05 -2.26 -27.39
C LYS A 190 17.00 -0.81 -27.89
N ALA A 191 15.83 -0.18 -27.81
CA ALA A 191 15.65 1.22 -28.15
C ALA A 191 15.90 2.12 -26.94
N VAL A 192 15.34 1.79 -25.78
CA VAL A 192 15.34 2.67 -24.60
C VAL A 192 16.67 2.63 -23.84
N TYR A 193 17.29 1.46 -23.67
CA TYR A 193 18.50 1.33 -22.84
C TYR A 193 19.68 2.19 -23.33
N PRO A 194 19.97 2.29 -24.65
CA PRO A 194 21.02 3.20 -25.12
C PRO A 194 20.81 4.66 -24.73
N LEU A 195 19.56 5.14 -24.69
CA LEU A 195 19.24 6.50 -24.25
C LEU A 195 19.48 6.67 -22.74
N LEU A 196 19.15 5.65 -21.94
CA LEU A 196 19.42 5.63 -20.50
C LEU A 196 20.93 5.62 -20.21
N GLU A 197 21.70 4.79 -20.92
CA GLU A 197 23.16 4.73 -20.79
C GLU A 197 23.84 6.06 -21.12
N ALA A 198 23.38 6.73 -22.18
CA ALA A 198 23.89 8.05 -22.57
C ALA A 198 23.55 9.16 -21.57
N ASN A 199 22.60 8.93 -20.65
CA ASN A 199 22.10 9.90 -19.67
C ASN A 199 22.11 9.35 -18.25
N ILE A 200 23.04 8.43 -17.97
CA ILE A 200 23.12 7.72 -16.68
C ILE A 200 23.30 8.69 -15.50
N ASP A 201 23.95 9.82 -15.74
CA ASP A 201 24.14 10.93 -14.79
C ASP A 201 22.81 11.51 -14.27
N LYS A 202 21.73 11.37 -15.05
CA LYS A 202 20.39 11.86 -14.72
C LYS A 202 19.55 10.82 -13.98
N LEU A 203 19.95 9.56 -13.93
CA LEU A 203 19.18 8.49 -13.28
C LEU A 203 19.43 8.46 -11.77
N ASN A 204 18.92 9.48 -11.08
CA ASN A 204 19.09 9.67 -9.65
C ASN A 204 17.77 10.06 -8.96
N ILE A 205 17.80 10.26 -7.64
CA ILE A 205 16.60 10.58 -6.86
C ILE A 205 15.88 11.86 -7.33
N ASN A 206 16.61 12.84 -7.87
CA ASN A 206 16.00 14.07 -8.38
C ASN A 206 15.16 13.78 -9.63
N PHE A 207 15.56 12.82 -10.46
CA PHE A 207 14.78 12.44 -11.63
C PHE A 207 13.45 11.77 -11.26
N ALA A 208 13.42 10.96 -10.19
CA ALA A 208 12.16 10.44 -9.64
C ALA A 208 11.21 11.59 -9.21
N GLN A 209 11.75 12.60 -8.53
CA GLN A 209 10.98 13.79 -8.12
C GLN A 209 10.51 14.64 -9.32
N VAL A 210 11.37 14.81 -10.33
CA VAL A 210 11.02 15.53 -11.57
C VAL A 210 9.90 14.80 -12.30
N LEU A 211 9.98 13.47 -12.40
CA LEU A 211 8.93 12.64 -12.99
C LEU A 211 7.60 12.81 -12.26
N ASP A 212 7.61 12.74 -10.93
CA ASP A 212 6.41 12.92 -10.11
C ASP A 212 5.77 14.32 -10.25
N ASN A 213 6.59 15.37 -10.16
CA ASN A 213 6.15 16.76 -10.28
C ASN A 213 5.58 17.07 -11.67
N TRP A 214 6.30 16.62 -12.71
CA TRP A 214 5.88 16.80 -14.10
C TRP A 214 4.58 16.04 -14.37
N ALA A 215 4.47 14.80 -13.90
CA ALA A 215 3.26 14.01 -14.09
C ALA A 215 2.06 14.60 -13.35
N THR A 216 2.23 15.07 -12.11
CA THR A 216 1.16 15.72 -11.34
C THR A 216 0.62 16.95 -12.06
N SER A 217 1.51 17.79 -12.60
CA SER A 217 1.13 18.98 -13.37
C SER A 217 0.49 18.63 -14.72
N THR A 218 1.02 17.61 -15.40
CA THR A 218 0.54 17.21 -16.73
C THR A 218 -0.80 16.51 -16.66
N LEU A 219 -0.97 15.53 -15.77
CA LEU A 219 -2.19 14.72 -15.65
C LEU A 219 -3.40 15.56 -15.19
N SER A 220 -3.17 16.62 -14.40
CA SER A 220 -4.23 17.55 -14.01
C SER A 220 -4.66 18.52 -15.13
N ALA A 221 -3.78 18.78 -16.10
CA ALA A 221 -4.02 19.70 -17.20
C ALA A 221 -4.62 19.05 -18.46
N VAL A 222 -4.55 17.72 -18.58
CA VAL A 222 -5.02 16.97 -19.76
C VAL A 222 -6.34 16.25 -19.52
N LYS A 223 -7.04 15.89 -20.62
CA LYS A 223 -8.21 15.03 -20.55
C LYS A 223 -7.84 13.63 -20.06
N GLN A 224 -8.78 12.96 -19.40
CA GLN A 224 -8.57 11.62 -18.82
C GLN A 224 -7.97 10.61 -19.82
N GLU A 225 -8.46 10.56 -21.06
CA GLU A 225 -7.96 9.63 -22.08
C GLU A 225 -6.47 9.85 -22.38
N ILE A 226 -6.05 11.11 -22.53
CA ILE A 226 -4.65 11.48 -22.74
C ILE A 226 -3.84 11.15 -21.48
N GLY A 227 -4.38 11.45 -20.30
CA GLY A 227 -3.75 11.15 -19.02
C GLY A 227 -3.51 9.65 -18.81
N LEU A 228 -4.43 8.78 -19.24
CA LEU A 228 -4.26 7.33 -19.20
C LEU A 228 -3.16 6.85 -20.15
N SER A 229 -3.05 7.43 -21.35
CA SER A 229 -1.94 7.13 -22.26
C SER A 229 -0.59 7.48 -21.62
N ILE A 230 -0.47 8.69 -21.08
CA ILE A 230 0.75 9.15 -20.40
C ILE A 230 1.10 8.25 -19.21
N ALA A 231 0.11 7.92 -18.37
CA ALA A 231 0.31 7.02 -17.24
C ALA A 231 0.75 5.61 -17.67
N THR A 232 0.31 5.14 -18.84
CA THR A 232 0.75 3.86 -19.42
C THR A 232 2.22 3.93 -19.84
N ASP A 233 2.61 5.02 -20.53
CA ASP A 233 3.98 5.21 -20.98
C ASP A 233 4.93 5.32 -19.79
N ILE A 234 4.51 6.00 -18.73
CA ILE A 234 5.24 6.07 -17.45
C ILE A 234 5.36 4.69 -16.81
N ALA A 235 4.27 3.92 -16.71
CA ALA A 235 4.32 2.57 -16.14
C ALA A 235 5.22 1.62 -16.96
N ASN A 236 5.18 1.73 -18.29
CA ASN A 236 6.06 1.00 -19.19
C ASN A 236 7.53 1.37 -18.95
N PHE A 237 7.84 2.66 -18.85
CA PHE A 237 9.18 3.13 -18.51
C PHE A 237 9.62 2.64 -17.12
N SER A 238 8.75 2.73 -16.10
CA SER A 238 8.99 2.18 -14.76
C SER A 238 9.32 0.69 -14.80
N ASN A 239 8.66 -0.07 -15.68
CA ASN A 239 8.96 -1.48 -15.86
C ASN A 239 10.36 -1.71 -16.43
N LEU A 240 10.83 -0.87 -17.35
CA LEU A 240 12.16 -0.95 -17.95
C LEU A 240 13.26 -0.52 -16.98
N ILE A 241 13.09 0.63 -16.32
CA ILE A 241 14.13 1.22 -15.48
C ILE A 241 14.45 0.36 -14.25
N GLN A 242 13.46 -0.37 -13.70
CA GLN A 242 13.68 -1.24 -12.54
C GLN A 242 14.72 -2.35 -12.81
N ASP A 243 14.85 -2.78 -14.06
CA ASP A 243 15.73 -3.88 -14.50
C ASP A 243 16.86 -3.36 -15.42
N PHE A 244 17.08 -2.04 -15.46
CA PHE A 244 18.16 -1.43 -16.23
C PHE A 244 19.52 -1.71 -15.55
N PRO A 245 20.41 -2.49 -16.18
CA PRO A 245 21.58 -3.04 -15.50
C PRO A 245 22.72 -2.02 -15.28
N SER A 246 22.80 -1.01 -16.13
CA SER A 246 23.92 -0.06 -16.13
C SER A 246 23.73 1.06 -15.11
N GLY A 247 22.50 1.33 -14.65
CA GLY A 247 22.20 2.37 -13.66
C GLY A 247 22.36 1.92 -12.22
N GLU A 248 22.35 2.87 -11.29
CA GLU A 248 22.41 2.59 -9.85
C GLU A 248 21.11 1.92 -9.37
N PRO A 249 21.16 0.66 -8.85
CA PRO A 249 19.95 -0.09 -8.52
C PRO A 249 19.06 0.62 -7.50
N ALA A 250 19.64 1.36 -6.55
CA ALA A 250 18.89 2.12 -5.56
C ALA A 250 18.00 3.18 -6.23
N TYR A 251 18.55 3.97 -7.16
CA TYR A 251 17.81 5.03 -7.83
C TYR A 251 16.84 4.49 -8.89
N ASN A 252 17.23 3.44 -9.60
CA ASN A 252 16.33 2.77 -10.56
C ASN A 252 15.02 2.32 -9.90
N ILE A 253 15.10 1.75 -8.69
CA ILE A 253 13.91 1.34 -7.94
C ILE A 253 13.08 2.55 -7.50
N GLU A 254 13.67 3.65 -7.01
CA GLU A 254 12.89 4.85 -6.64
C GLU A 254 12.20 5.49 -7.85
N ILE A 255 12.88 5.56 -9.01
CA ILE A 255 12.30 6.06 -10.26
C ILE A 255 11.12 5.17 -10.69
N ALA A 256 11.29 3.84 -10.60
CA ALA A 256 10.23 2.90 -10.91
C ALA A 256 9.02 3.06 -9.98
N ILE A 257 9.25 3.18 -8.66
CA ILE A 257 8.21 3.42 -7.64
C ILE A 257 7.45 4.70 -7.97
N ALA A 258 8.16 5.82 -8.17
CA ALA A 258 7.52 7.11 -8.50
C ALA A 258 6.62 7.01 -9.73
N GLY A 259 7.08 6.34 -10.80
CA GLY A 259 6.25 6.17 -11.99
C GLY A 259 5.04 5.25 -11.81
N TYR A 260 5.15 4.19 -11.00
CA TYR A 260 3.99 3.35 -10.68
C TYR A 260 3.00 4.05 -9.74
N GLU A 261 3.46 4.88 -8.80
CA GLU A 261 2.60 5.72 -7.97
C GLU A 261 1.84 6.75 -8.83
N VAL A 262 2.51 7.37 -9.79
CA VAL A 262 1.86 8.22 -10.81
C VAL A 262 0.80 7.44 -11.59
N ALA A 263 1.12 6.23 -12.04
CA ALA A 263 0.18 5.39 -12.76
C ALA A 263 -1.05 5.05 -11.88
N LEU A 264 -0.86 4.82 -10.59
CA LEU A 264 -1.93 4.54 -9.63
C LEU A 264 -2.91 5.72 -9.46
N ARG A 265 -2.43 6.98 -9.59
CA ARG A 265 -3.28 8.19 -9.56
C ARG A 265 -4.21 8.27 -10.78
N ALA A 266 -3.76 7.80 -11.94
CA ALA A 266 -4.55 7.77 -13.17
C ALA A 266 -5.51 6.55 -13.21
N TYR A 267 -4.99 5.36 -12.89
CA TYR A 267 -5.71 4.10 -12.93
C TYR A 267 -6.45 3.82 -11.62
N ARG A 268 -7.50 4.60 -11.31
CA ARG A 268 -8.24 4.43 -10.05
C ARG A 268 -8.92 3.06 -9.92
N ARG A 269 -8.95 2.54 -8.68
CA ARG A 269 -9.51 1.23 -8.33
C ARG A 269 -10.95 1.01 -8.81
N ASP A 270 -11.80 2.02 -8.71
CA ASP A 270 -13.22 1.96 -9.07
C ASP A 270 -13.46 1.93 -10.59
N GLN A 271 -12.54 2.46 -11.37
CA GLN A 271 -12.67 2.58 -12.83
C GLN A 271 -11.86 1.52 -13.58
N PHE A 272 -10.69 1.17 -13.07
CA PHE A 272 -9.74 0.26 -13.70
C PHE A 272 -9.22 -0.79 -12.70
N PRO A 273 -10.10 -1.58 -12.06
CA PRO A 273 -9.73 -2.45 -10.94
C PRO A 273 -8.57 -3.40 -11.26
N GLN A 274 -8.59 -4.05 -12.41
CA GLN A 274 -7.53 -4.98 -12.81
C GLN A 274 -6.18 -4.28 -13.05
N LYS A 275 -6.18 -3.11 -13.70
CA LYS A 275 -4.95 -2.33 -13.92
C LYS A 275 -4.40 -1.80 -12.60
N TRP A 276 -5.27 -1.29 -11.73
CA TRP A 276 -4.91 -0.85 -10.39
C TRP A 276 -4.27 -1.98 -9.57
N ALA A 277 -4.87 -3.18 -9.56
CA ALA A 277 -4.32 -4.36 -8.88
C ALA A 277 -2.99 -4.83 -9.49
N SER A 278 -2.83 -4.73 -10.82
CA SER A 278 -1.55 -5.00 -11.48
C SER A 278 -0.46 -4.04 -11.01
N ILE A 279 -0.76 -2.74 -10.94
CA ILE A 279 0.18 -1.71 -10.48
C ILE A 279 0.56 -1.96 -9.01
N GLN A 280 -0.40 -2.31 -8.16
CA GLN A 280 -0.13 -2.69 -6.78
C GLN A 280 0.82 -3.88 -6.67
N ASN A 281 0.63 -4.93 -7.48
CA ASN A 281 1.60 -6.03 -7.55
C ASN A 281 3.01 -5.58 -7.97
N TYR A 282 3.12 -4.65 -8.92
CA TYR A 282 4.43 -4.10 -9.31
C TYR A 282 5.07 -3.29 -8.18
N LEU A 283 4.31 -2.44 -7.50
CA LEU A 283 4.78 -1.70 -6.33
C LEU A 283 5.25 -2.66 -5.22
N GLY A 284 4.50 -3.73 -4.93
CA GLY A 284 4.90 -4.72 -3.93
C GLY A 284 6.25 -5.38 -4.25
N LYS A 285 6.48 -5.74 -5.52
CA LYS A 285 7.78 -6.25 -5.98
C LYS A 285 8.90 -5.22 -5.82
N LEU A 286 8.63 -3.95 -6.10
CA LEU A 286 9.62 -2.88 -6.00
C LEU A 286 9.98 -2.60 -4.55
N TYR A 287 9.00 -2.50 -3.65
CA TYR A 287 9.24 -2.37 -2.20
C TYR A 287 9.99 -3.57 -1.62
N PHE A 288 9.70 -4.79 -2.09
CA PHE A 288 10.49 -5.97 -1.73
C PHE A 288 11.97 -5.84 -2.14
N LYS A 289 12.25 -5.27 -3.32
CA LYS A 289 13.61 -5.04 -3.85
C LYS A 289 14.27 -3.74 -3.32
N ARG A 290 13.49 -2.83 -2.73
CA ARG A 290 13.93 -1.46 -2.40
C ARG A 290 15.13 -1.46 -1.45
N ILE A 291 16.14 -0.69 -1.84
CA ILE A 291 17.42 -0.55 -1.14
C ILE A 291 17.38 0.64 -0.16
N LEU A 292 16.73 1.74 -0.54
CA LEU A 292 16.60 2.92 0.31
C LEU A 292 15.46 2.75 1.33
N GLY A 293 15.59 3.45 2.46
CA GLY A 293 14.66 3.33 3.58
C GLY A 293 14.93 2.11 4.47
N GLU A 294 14.07 1.92 5.47
CA GLU A 294 14.20 0.86 6.45
C GLU A 294 13.64 -0.46 5.88
N LYS A 295 14.43 -1.54 5.95
CA LYS A 295 14.11 -2.78 5.23
C LYS A 295 12.85 -3.43 5.77
N ALA A 296 12.58 -3.38 7.07
CA ALA A 296 11.38 -3.99 7.63
C ALA A 296 10.13 -3.24 7.13
N THR A 297 10.13 -1.91 7.22
CA THR A 297 9.07 -1.05 6.66
C THR A 297 8.80 -1.32 5.18
N ASN A 298 9.86 -1.41 4.36
CA ASN A 298 9.72 -1.72 2.93
C ASN A 298 9.02 -3.08 2.70
N LEU A 299 9.30 -4.09 3.52
CA LEU A 299 8.65 -5.40 3.40
C LEU A 299 7.18 -5.36 3.82
N GLU A 300 6.81 -4.58 4.85
CA GLU A 300 5.39 -4.43 5.21
C GLU A 300 4.59 -3.71 4.12
N VAL A 301 5.16 -2.66 3.51
CA VAL A 301 4.53 -1.99 2.36
C VAL A 301 4.38 -2.97 1.19
N ALA A 302 5.36 -3.84 0.95
CA ALA A 302 5.25 -4.87 -0.07
C ALA A 302 4.10 -5.86 0.19
N ILE A 303 3.94 -6.33 1.43
CA ILE A 303 2.81 -7.18 1.84
C ILE A 303 1.49 -6.46 1.55
N GLU A 304 1.38 -5.19 1.96
CA GLU A 304 0.14 -4.42 1.80
C GLU A 304 -0.24 -4.24 0.33
N CYS A 305 0.71 -3.84 -0.51
CA CYS A 305 0.52 -3.73 -1.95
C CYS A 305 -0.02 -5.03 -2.57
N HIS A 306 0.54 -6.18 -2.19
CA HIS A 306 0.05 -7.46 -2.68
C HIS A 306 -1.30 -7.84 -2.10
N ARG A 307 -1.56 -7.55 -0.81
CA ARG A 307 -2.84 -7.81 -0.15
C ARG A 307 -3.97 -7.06 -0.84
N VAL A 308 -3.81 -5.77 -1.10
CA VAL A 308 -4.84 -4.98 -1.78
C VAL A 308 -5.05 -5.40 -3.24
N ALA A 309 -4.03 -5.96 -3.89
CA ALA A 309 -4.18 -6.56 -5.23
C ALA A 309 -5.06 -7.83 -5.20
N LEU A 310 -5.00 -8.63 -4.12
CA LEU A 310 -5.87 -9.81 -3.94
C LEU A 310 -7.34 -9.46 -3.74
N GLU A 311 -7.68 -8.24 -3.31
CA GLU A 311 -9.07 -7.79 -3.25
C GLU A 311 -9.72 -7.66 -4.63
N ILE A 312 -8.93 -7.64 -5.70
CA ILE A 312 -9.40 -7.61 -7.09
C ILE A 312 -9.13 -8.96 -7.79
N TYR A 313 -7.93 -9.51 -7.60
CA TYR A 313 -7.56 -10.78 -8.21
C TYR A 313 -8.17 -11.94 -7.44
N GLU A 314 -9.46 -12.17 -7.61
CA GLU A 314 -10.14 -13.33 -7.03
C GLU A 314 -9.70 -14.63 -7.72
N ARG A 315 -9.66 -15.73 -6.96
CA ARG A 315 -9.20 -17.05 -7.44
C ARG A 315 -10.02 -17.54 -8.64
N GLU A 316 -11.32 -17.30 -8.64
CA GLU A 316 -12.27 -17.80 -9.63
C GLU A 316 -12.15 -17.06 -10.96
N HIS A 317 -11.90 -15.75 -10.89
CA HIS A 317 -11.89 -14.86 -12.06
C HIS A 317 -10.48 -14.62 -12.62
N PHE A 318 -9.47 -14.65 -11.75
CA PHE A 318 -8.07 -14.36 -12.08
C PHE A 318 -7.10 -15.36 -11.44
N PRO A 319 -7.27 -16.68 -11.65
CA PRO A 319 -6.52 -17.72 -10.93
C PRO A 319 -5.01 -17.57 -11.07
N LYS A 320 -4.52 -17.18 -12.26
CA LYS A 320 -3.08 -16.99 -12.51
C LYS A 320 -2.53 -15.78 -11.74
N GLN A 321 -3.22 -14.65 -11.78
CA GLN A 321 -2.81 -13.43 -11.08
C GLN A 321 -2.90 -13.62 -9.56
N TRP A 322 -3.97 -14.24 -9.08
CA TRP A 322 -4.15 -14.58 -7.66
C TRP A 322 -2.99 -15.46 -7.16
N ALA A 323 -2.71 -16.59 -7.83
CA ALA A 323 -1.61 -17.48 -7.46
C ALA A 323 -0.24 -16.77 -7.50
N THR A 324 -0.03 -15.89 -8.50
CA THR A 324 1.19 -15.10 -8.61
C THR A 324 1.33 -14.11 -7.45
N THR A 325 0.25 -13.41 -7.07
CA THR A 325 0.25 -12.49 -5.93
C THR A 325 0.51 -13.22 -4.62
N LEU A 326 -0.10 -14.39 -4.40
CA LEU A 326 0.17 -15.21 -3.22
C LEU A 326 1.64 -15.63 -3.14
N ARG A 327 2.26 -15.99 -4.28
CA ARG A 327 3.71 -16.28 -4.34
C ARG A 327 4.55 -15.05 -3.95
N TYR A 328 4.14 -13.85 -4.35
CA TYR A 328 4.85 -12.65 -3.94
C TYR A 328 4.72 -12.42 -2.43
N ILE A 329 3.52 -12.55 -1.86
CA ILE A 329 3.31 -12.46 -0.40
C ILE A 329 4.18 -13.48 0.32
N ALA A 330 4.19 -14.73 -0.14
CA ALA A 330 5.01 -15.79 0.44
C ALA A 330 6.51 -15.43 0.46
N ASN A 331 7.05 -14.92 -0.66
CA ASN A 331 8.43 -14.46 -0.74
C ASN A 331 8.72 -13.32 0.24
N VAL A 332 7.78 -12.38 0.41
CA VAL A 332 7.95 -11.27 1.36
C VAL A 332 7.96 -11.80 2.80
N TYR A 333 7.04 -12.70 3.17
CA TYR A 333 7.02 -13.33 4.50
C TYR A 333 8.29 -14.13 4.82
N GLN A 334 8.91 -14.81 3.84
CA GLN A 334 10.20 -15.48 4.05
C GLN A 334 11.32 -14.51 4.48
N ASN A 335 11.23 -13.24 4.07
CA ASN A 335 12.23 -12.22 4.33
C ASN A 335 11.78 -11.22 5.41
N ARG A 336 10.55 -11.34 5.90
CA ARG A 336 9.93 -10.40 6.84
C ARG A 336 10.71 -10.34 8.15
N ILE A 337 11.03 -9.12 8.57
CA ILE A 337 11.84 -8.84 9.77
C ILE A 337 10.95 -8.77 11.01
N TYR A 338 9.75 -8.21 10.90
CA TYR A 338 8.81 -8.12 12.01
C TYR A 338 8.12 -9.46 12.28
N GLY A 339 7.78 -9.67 13.56
CA GLY A 339 7.15 -10.90 14.05
C GLY A 339 8.12 -12.07 14.27
N ASN A 340 7.57 -13.20 14.69
CA ASN A 340 8.36 -14.41 14.88
C ASN A 340 8.74 -15.04 13.53
N LYS A 341 10.03 -15.36 13.36
CA LYS A 341 10.55 -15.96 12.13
C LYS A 341 9.88 -17.28 11.76
N ASP A 342 9.61 -18.16 12.73
CA ASP A 342 8.99 -19.45 12.46
C ASP A 342 7.54 -19.28 12.00
N ASP A 343 6.81 -18.32 12.56
CA ASP A 343 5.44 -18.02 12.14
C ASP A 343 5.41 -17.36 10.75
N ASN A 344 6.33 -16.45 10.47
CA ASN A 344 6.52 -15.90 9.12
C ASN A 344 6.79 -17.00 8.08
N LEU A 345 7.62 -18.00 8.42
CA LEU A 345 7.91 -19.13 7.53
C LEU A 345 6.71 -20.07 7.36
N LYS A 346 5.90 -20.29 8.40
CA LYS A 346 4.64 -21.04 8.28
C LYS A 346 3.65 -20.32 7.36
N ILE A 347 3.48 -19.01 7.56
CA ILE A 347 2.63 -18.16 6.72
C ILE A 347 3.10 -18.23 5.25
N ALA A 348 4.41 -18.06 5.01
CA ALA A 348 4.95 -18.18 3.66
C ALA A 348 4.69 -19.55 3.03
N SER A 349 4.92 -20.63 3.78
CA SER A 349 4.69 -22.01 3.31
C SER A 349 3.24 -22.24 2.94
N GLU A 350 2.31 -21.69 3.71
CA GLU A 350 0.89 -21.77 3.44
C GLU A 350 0.51 -21.00 2.16
N TYR A 351 0.98 -19.77 1.99
CA TYR A 351 0.75 -19.01 0.76
C TYR A 351 1.31 -19.71 -0.47
N PHE A 352 2.51 -20.32 -0.39
CA PHE A 352 3.03 -21.15 -1.48
C PHE A 352 2.14 -22.35 -1.76
N ARG A 353 1.75 -23.10 -0.72
CA ARG A 353 0.88 -24.27 -0.85
C ARG A 353 -0.42 -23.91 -1.57
N ILE A 354 -1.05 -22.81 -1.19
CA ILE A 354 -2.29 -22.33 -1.79
C ILE A 354 -2.06 -21.91 -3.26
N ALA A 355 -0.97 -21.19 -3.54
CA ALA A 355 -0.64 -20.79 -4.91
C ALA A 355 -0.41 -21.99 -5.84
N PHE A 356 0.29 -23.03 -5.37
CA PHE A 356 0.56 -24.23 -6.15
C PHE A 356 -0.69 -25.05 -6.48
N GLN A 357 -1.72 -25.02 -5.63
CA GLN A 357 -3.00 -25.69 -5.90
C GLN A 357 -3.73 -25.12 -7.13
N VAL A 358 -3.37 -23.91 -7.56
CA VAL A 358 -3.96 -23.23 -8.73
C VAL A 358 -3.04 -23.27 -9.96
N SER A 359 -1.75 -23.60 -9.77
CA SER A 359 -0.78 -23.82 -10.87
C SER A 359 -0.33 -25.29 -11.03
N PRO A 360 -1.20 -26.28 -11.33
CA PRO A 360 -0.73 -27.64 -11.57
C PRO A 360 0.02 -27.83 -12.91
N HIS A 361 -0.07 -26.92 -13.88
CA HIS A 361 0.40 -27.16 -15.26
C HIS A 361 1.03 -25.90 -15.90
N ASP A 362 2.21 -25.49 -15.47
CA ASP A 362 3.08 -24.58 -16.26
C ASP A 362 4.57 -24.81 -15.85
N GLU A 363 4.99 -26.09 -15.76
CA GLU A 363 6.40 -26.49 -15.92
C GLU A 363 6.53 -27.19 -17.28
N GLN A 364 6.86 -26.41 -18.32
CA GLN A 364 7.49 -26.89 -19.56
C GLN A 364 8.54 -25.88 -20.01
#